data_AF-A0AAF0PUL2-F1
#
_entry.id   AF-A0AAF0PUL2-F1
#
_cell.length_a   1.000
_cell.length_b   1.000
_cell.length_c   1.000
_cell.angle_alpha   90.00
_cell.angle_beta   90.00
_cell.angle_gamma   90.00
#
_symmetry.space_group_name_H-M   'P 1'
#
loop_
_entity.id
_entity.type
_entity.pdbx_description
1 polymer ?
#
loop_
_entity_poly.entity_id
_entity_poly.type
_entity_poly.pdbx_seq_one_letter_code
_entity_poly.pdbx_strand_id
1 'polypeptide(L)'
;MHKIQIKVVFDRVFFLQLAGEGISLEDIQDADLTLYSSCKQILEMNPETVDQDILSLTFAYDVVELGSIKTVELCPKGKDIVVNS
;
A
#
# COMPACT_ATOMS: atom_id res chain seq x y z
N MET A 1 -9.03 15.24 -30.42
CA MET A 1 -8.72 15.67 -29.04
C MET A 1 -9.22 17.09 -28.83
N HIS A 2 -10.19 17.29 -27.95
CA HIS A 2 -10.57 18.64 -27.51
C HIS A 2 -9.65 19.05 -26.36
N LYS A 3 -8.99 20.21 -26.49
CA LYS A 3 -8.10 20.75 -25.47
C LYS A 3 -8.92 21.60 -24.49
N ILE A 4 -9.62 20.92 -23.58
CA ILE A 4 -10.42 21.57 -22.53
C ILE A 4 -9.66 21.42 -21.21
N GLN A 5 -9.45 22.52 -20.51
CA GLN A 5 -8.82 22.50 -19.19
C GLN A 5 -9.86 22.14 -18.13
N ILE A 6 -9.58 21.09 -17.36
CA ILE A 6 -10.40 20.68 -16.22
C ILE A 6 -9.71 21.21 -14.96
N LYS A 7 -10.43 21.96 -14.12
CA LYS A 7 -9.92 22.51 -12.85
C LYS A 7 -10.14 21.53 -11.70
N VAL A 8 -9.44 20.41 -11.76
CA VAL A 8 -9.43 19.38 -10.72
C VAL A 8 -7.99 19.13 -10.29
N VAL A 9 -7.79 18.85 -9.00
CA VAL A 9 -6.51 18.44 -8.46
C VAL A 9 -6.60 16.94 -8.21
N PHE A 10 -5.69 16.19 -8.82
CA PHE A 10 -5.51 14.77 -8.53
C PHE A 10 -4.18 14.58 -7.81
N ASP A 11 -4.11 13.54 -6.99
CA ASP A 11 -2.87 13.09 -6.39
C ASP A 11 -1.86 12.65 -7.46
N ARG A 12 -0.57 12.76 -7.17
CA ARG A 12 0.50 12.34 -8.08
C ARG A 12 0.39 10.86 -8.44
N VAL A 13 -0.03 10.00 -7.51
CA VAL A 13 -0.22 8.55 -7.72
C VAL A 13 -1.16 8.29 -8.89
N PHE A 14 -2.23 9.08 -9.03
CA PHE A 14 -3.19 8.92 -10.13
C PHE A 14 -2.52 9.10 -11.50
N PHE A 15 -1.65 10.09 -11.65
CA PHE A 15 -0.94 10.32 -12.90
C PHE A 15 0.12 9.25 -13.19
N LEU A 16 0.80 8.75 -12.16
CA LEU A 16 1.76 7.64 -12.30
C LEU A 16 1.05 6.38 -12.81
N GLN A 17 -0.12 6.05 -12.25
CA GLN A 17 -0.92 4.91 -12.71
C GLN A 17 -1.37 5.06 -14.16
N LEU A 18 -1.84 6.25 -14.56
CA LEU A 18 -2.23 6.53 -15.94
C LEU A 18 -1.06 6.42 -16.92
N ALA A 19 0.15 6.77 -16.48
CA ALA A 19 1.37 6.64 -17.26
C ALA A 19 1.90 5.20 -17.32
N GLY A 20 1.36 4.28 -16.51
CA GLY A 20 1.88 2.93 -16.37
C GLY A 20 3.21 2.86 -15.60
N GLU A 21 3.51 3.90 -14.82
CA GLU A 21 4.72 3.98 -14.01
C GLU A 21 4.56 3.20 -12.69
N GLY A 22 5.68 2.75 -12.15
CA GLY A 22 5.72 2.17 -10.81
C GLY A 22 5.38 3.19 -9.73
N ILE A 23 4.70 2.73 -8.67
CA ILE A 23 4.42 3.52 -7.48
C ILE A 23 5.36 3.07 -6.37
N SER A 24 6.05 4.04 -5.77
CA SER A 24 6.89 3.87 -4.57
C SER A 24 6.10 4.20 -3.29
N LEU A 25 6.66 3.83 -2.14
CA LEU A 25 6.06 4.18 -0.84
C LEU A 25 5.98 5.70 -0.65
N GLU A 26 6.96 6.43 -1.17
CA GLU A 26 7.06 7.89 -1.08
C GLU A 26 5.94 8.58 -1.86
N ASP A 27 5.42 7.94 -2.90
CA ASP A 27 4.34 8.50 -3.71
C ASP A 27 3.01 8.51 -2.97
N ILE A 28 2.80 7.59 -2.00
CA ILE A 28 1.52 7.47 -1.29
C ILE A 28 1.42 8.35 -0.04
N GLN A 29 2.45 9.15 0.28
CA GLN A 29 2.45 10.00 1.47
C GLN A 29 1.24 10.95 1.51
N ASP A 30 0.91 11.56 0.37
CA ASP A 30 -0.20 12.50 0.25
C ASP A 30 -1.55 11.80 0.00
N ALA A 31 -1.52 10.55 -0.51
CA ALA A 31 -2.70 9.76 -0.81
C ALA A 31 -3.26 9.02 0.41
N ASP A 32 -2.40 8.49 1.28
CA ASP A 32 -2.76 7.77 2.51
C ASP A 32 -1.63 7.88 3.56
N LEU A 33 -1.72 8.91 4.40
CA LEU A 33 -0.73 9.18 5.45
C LEU A 33 -0.65 8.06 6.50
N THR A 34 -1.76 7.36 6.76
CA THR A 34 -1.80 6.29 7.77
C THR A 34 -1.04 5.07 7.28
N LEU A 35 -1.33 4.63 6.04
CA LEU A 35 -0.61 3.53 5.43
C LEU A 35 0.87 3.87 5.26
N TYR A 36 1.18 5.07 4.75
CA TYR A 36 2.56 5.54 4.59
C TYR A 36 3.35 5.47 5.91
N SER A 37 2.78 6.03 6.98
CA SER A 37 3.45 6.09 8.29
C SER A 37 3.64 4.70 8.89
N SER A 38 2.64 3.82 8.77
CA SER A 38 2.72 2.45 9.27
C SER A 38 3.79 1.64 8.53
N CYS A 39 3.83 1.72 7.20
CA CYS A 39 4.87 1.06 6.40
C CYS A 39 6.26 1.60 6.75
N LYS A 40 6.43 2.91 6.93
CA LYS A 40 7.70 3.50 7.37
C LYS A 40 8.12 2.99 8.75
N GLN A 41 7.20 2.92 9.71
CA GLN A 41 7.48 2.39 11.05
C GLN A 41 7.96 0.94 11.01
N ILE A 42 7.35 0.09 10.18
CA ILE A 42 7.79 -1.31 10.02
C ILE A 42 9.20 -1.37 9.42
N LEU A 43 9.47 -0.56 8.40
CA LEU A 43 10.79 -0.49 7.75
C LEU A 43 11.90 0.03 8.71
N GLU A 44 11.54 0.87 9.67
CA GLU A 44 12.45 1.43 10.68
C GLU A 44 12.55 0.55 11.95
N MET A 45 11.73 -0.50 12.06
CA MET A 45 11.69 -1.39 13.21
C MET A 45 12.94 -2.30 13.26
N ASN A 46 13.28 -2.80 14.45
CA ASN A 46 14.35 -3.80 14.56
C ASN A 46 13.95 -5.08 13.79
N PRO A 47 14.79 -5.57 12.86
CA PRO A 47 14.59 -6.82 12.12
C PRO A 47 14.16 -8.00 13.00
N GLU A 48 14.81 -8.17 14.15
CA GLU A 48 14.50 -9.26 15.09
C GLU A 48 13.06 -9.18 15.62
N THR A 49 12.51 -7.97 15.76
CA THR A 49 11.13 -7.77 16.21
C THR A 49 10.13 -8.15 15.10
N VAL A 50 10.49 -7.93 13.83
CA VAL A 50 9.67 -8.36 12.68
C VAL A 50 9.69 -9.89 12.58
N ASP A 51 10.88 -10.50 12.69
CA ASP A 51 11.07 -11.96 12.60
C ASP A 51 10.38 -12.75 13.72
N GLN A 52 10.11 -12.10 14.85
CA GLN A 52 9.36 -12.67 15.98
C GLN A 52 7.84 -12.76 15.73
N ASP A 53 7.36 -12.34 14.55
CA ASP A 53 5.94 -12.36 14.16
C ASP A 53 5.01 -11.60 15.13
N ILE A 54 5.55 -10.57 15.81
CA ILE A 54 4.82 -9.77 16.80
C ILE A 54 3.67 -8.99 16.15
N LEU A 55 3.85 -8.58 14.90
CA LEU A 55 2.85 -7.83 14.13
C LEU A 55 1.82 -8.75 13.45
N SER A 56 2.03 -10.08 13.46
CA SER A 56 1.16 -11.07 12.79
C SER A 56 0.85 -10.72 11.34
N LEU A 57 1.88 -10.29 10.59
CA LEU A 57 1.75 -9.84 9.21
C LEU A 57 2.00 -11.00 8.25
N THR A 58 1.20 -11.04 7.17
CA THR A 58 1.35 -11.98 6.06
C THR A 58 1.35 -11.24 4.74
N PHE A 59 1.62 -11.91 3.62
CA PHE A 59 1.52 -11.32 2.29
C PHE A 59 0.05 -11.24 1.81
N ALA A 60 -0.81 -10.65 2.63
CA ALA A 60 -2.21 -10.36 2.34
C ALA A 60 -2.61 -9.05 3.02
N TYR A 61 -3.63 -8.38 2.49
CA TYR A 61 -4.21 -7.18 3.10
C TYR A 61 -5.73 -7.24 3.07
N ASP A 62 -6.36 -6.59 4.04
CA ASP A 62 -7.80 -6.45 4.11
C ASP A 62 -8.23 -5.14 3.49
N VAL A 63 -9.21 -5.21 2.59
CA VAL A 63 -9.87 -4.05 1.99
C VAL A 63 -11.34 -4.03 2.36
N VAL A 64 -11.85 -2.85 2.71
CA VAL A 64 -13.29 -2.64 2.92
C VAL A 64 -13.91 -2.25 1.59
N GLU A 65 -14.66 -3.17 0.99
CA GLU A 65 -15.42 -2.94 -0.24
C GLU A 65 -16.91 -3.08 0.05
N LEU A 66 -17.68 -2.03 -0.26
CA LEU A 66 -19.15 -2.00 -0.13
C LEU A 66 -19.67 -2.42 1.26
N GLY A 67 -18.90 -2.11 2.32
CA GLY A 67 -19.25 -2.45 3.71
C GLY A 67 -18.90 -3.88 4.13
N SER A 68 -18.24 -4.65 3.27
CA SER A 68 -17.68 -5.97 3.60
C SER A 68 -16.16 -5.91 3.63
N ILE A 69 -15.55 -6.69 4.52
CA ILE A 69 -14.09 -6.88 4.55
C ILE A 69 -13.75 -8.03 3.61
N LYS A 70 -12.80 -7.79 2.72
CA LYS A 70 -12.25 -8.77 1.80
C LYS A 70 -10.74 -8.84 1.99
N THR A 71 -10.24 -10.03 2.23
CA THR A 71 -8.79 -10.29 2.24
C THR A 71 -8.30 -10.53 0.81
N VAL A 72 -7.25 -9.83 0.40
CA VAL A 72 -6.58 -9.94 -0.90
C VAL A 72 -5.16 -10.41 -0.67
N GLU A 73 -4.78 -11.53 -1.29
CA GLU A 73 -3.40 -12.04 -1.24
C GLU A 73 -2.50 -11.26 -2.21
N LEU A 74 -1.35 -10.79 -1.73
CA LEU A 74 -0.38 -9.99 -2.49
C LEU A 74 0.51 -10.85 -3.40
N CYS A 75 0.64 -12.14 -3.06
CA CYS A 75 1.32 -13.14 -3.86
C CYS A 75 0.60 -14.49 -3.72
N PRO A 76 0.87 -15.49 -4.57
CA PRO A 76 0.21 -16.80 -4.47
C PRO A 76 0.42 -17.44 -3.10
N LYS A 77 -0.67 -17.76 -2.38
CA LYS A 77 -0.67 -18.28 -1.00
C LYS A 77 -0.11 -17.30 0.02
N GLY A 78 -0.19 -16.00 -0.26
CA GLY A 78 0.45 -14.95 0.54
C GLY A 78 -0.02 -14.91 2.00
N LYS A 79 -1.28 -15.26 2.26
CA LYS A 79 -1.83 -15.37 3.63
C LYS A 79 -1.14 -16.43 4.50
N ASP A 80 -0.48 -17.42 3.90
CA ASP A 80 0.21 -18.50 4.60
C ASP A 80 1.72 -18.19 4.73
N ILE A 81 2.16 -17.04 4.22
CA ILE A 81 3.56 -16.59 4.24
C ILE A 81 3.67 -15.45 5.24
N VAL A 82 4.38 -15.71 6.34
CA VAL A 82 4.70 -14.71 7.37
C VAL A 82 5.71 -13.71 6.81
N VAL A 83 5.51 -12.42 7.11
CA VAL A 83 6.46 -11.35 6.77
C VAL A 83 7.64 -11.39 7.72
N ASN A 84 8.85 -11.30 7.16
CA ASN A 84 10.12 -11.28 7.88
C ASN A 84 11.03 -10.15 7.34
N SER A 85 12.17 -9.95 8.00
CA SER A 85 13.16 -8.93 7.66
C SER A 85 14.13 -9.29 6.53
#